data_AF-A0A7Y6GCG5-F1
#
_entry.id   AF-A0A7Y6GCG5-F1
#
_cell.length_a   1.000
_cell.length_b   1.000
_cell.length_c   1.000
_cell.angle_alpha   90.00
_cell.angle_beta   90.00
_cell.angle_gamma   90.00
#
_symmetry.space_group_name_H-M   'P 1'
#
loop_
_entity.id
_entity.type
_entity.pdbx_description
1 polymer ?
#
loop_
_entity_poly.entity_id
_entity_poly.type
_entity_poly.pdbx_seq_one_letter_code
_entity_poly.pdbx_strand_id
1 'polypeptide(L)'
;MTYVVTVDICIPEGTPELDPLQRAGAVALVEDGLDAVRAVEGPDGVQVDVLDTIVAVHPGGALLKVVVDAPALEFAEGSVQVLVDELLERTEVLADWTIERCEVELHQDLARESLAAADGPDAPPDDLALRRARHTAGAPSAQNAGEGADGPDGAATKARAARARMLELAAELRAFPPAVFGVEADDDRRAVPAESARLAAGALVHATDTLVDELFEDVQVLAQEDATVAECEGPLWHLERLPDRYALQYDARFARRFLVTVIALTTRFTDGSFQHLSCVAEELALRFLLNEATTTLELHDLLDDHVSTALANLADALCIDTDHDRVHHPTALLPFTSWFTPFTEDSYAHPSTTDEPEAAPQ
;
A
#
# COMPACT_ATOMS: atom_id res chain seq x y z
N MET A 1 5.85 22.37 3.14
CA MET A 1 5.58 21.18 2.31
C MET A 1 5.71 19.97 3.21
N THR A 2 4.85 18.96 3.03
CA THR A 2 4.91 17.75 3.85
C THR A 2 5.97 16.79 3.30
N TYR A 3 6.85 16.31 4.18
CA TYR A 3 7.87 15.32 3.88
C TYR A 3 7.76 14.15 4.85
N VAL A 4 8.13 12.96 4.40
CA VAL A 4 8.25 11.75 5.23
C VAL A 4 9.74 11.42 5.34
N VAL A 5 10.28 11.48 6.55
CA VAL A 5 11.68 11.16 6.82
C VAL A 5 11.74 9.81 7.51
N THR A 6 12.49 8.88 6.93
CA THR A 6 12.76 7.56 7.50
C THR A 6 14.10 7.59 8.21
N VAL A 7 14.11 7.22 9.49
CA VAL A 7 15.31 7.17 10.34
C VAL A 7 15.48 5.78 10.91
N ASP A 8 16.66 5.20 10.77
CA ASP A 8 17.00 3.92 11.38
C ASP A 8 17.98 4.13 12.54
N ILE A 9 17.57 3.74 13.75
CA ILE A 9 18.36 3.81 14.97
C ILE A 9 18.76 2.41 15.44
N CYS A 10 20.06 2.15 15.56
CA CYS A 10 20.60 0.83 15.84
C CYS A 10 21.21 0.74 17.24
N ILE A 11 21.12 -0.45 17.84
CA ILE A 11 21.86 -0.79 19.05
C ILE A 11 23.38 -0.81 18.77
N PRO A 12 24.24 -0.55 19.77
CA PRO A 12 25.68 -0.58 19.58
C PRO A 12 26.18 -1.92 19.02
N GLU A 13 27.15 -1.87 18.11
CA GLU A 13 27.79 -3.07 17.57
C GLU A 13 28.29 -4.00 18.70
N GLY A 14 27.97 -5.29 18.58
CA GLY A 14 28.35 -6.31 19.56
C GLY A 14 27.38 -6.46 20.74
N THR A 15 26.29 -5.68 20.78
CA THR A 15 25.16 -5.89 21.69
C THR A 15 24.30 -7.06 21.18
N PRO A 16 23.81 -7.95 22.05
CA PRO A 16 22.85 -8.97 21.63
C PRO A 16 21.55 -8.32 21.12
N GLU A 17 20.93 -8.97 20.14
CA GLU A 17 19.63 -8.56 19.59
C GLU A 17 18.56 -8.42 20.67
N LEU A 18 17.64 -7.48 20.44
CA LEU A 18 16.54 -7.17 21.34
C LEU A 18 15.55 -8.34 21.41
N ASP A 19 15.33 -8.85 22.62
CA ASP A 19 14.27 -9.81 22.90
C ASP A 19 12.88 -9.16 22.76
N PRO A 20 11.78 -9.95 22.70
CA PRO A 20 10.43 -9.40 22.51
C PRO A 20 10.00 -8.37 23.57
N LEU A 21 10.45 -8.51 24.82
CA LEU A 21 10.12 -7.57 25.89
C LEU A 21 10.93 -6.28 25.75
N GLN A 22 12.21 -6.41 25.41
CA GLN A 22 13.08 -5.27 25.11
C GLN A 22 12.56 -4.49 23.90
N ARG A 23 12.07 -5.17 22.87
CA ARG A 23 11.46 -4.51 21.71
C ARG A 23 10.22 -3.70 22.08
N ALA A 24 9.32 -4.27 22.88
CA ALA A 24 8.14 -3.56 23.37
C ALA A 24 8.51 -2.33 24.24
N GLY A 25 9.57 -2.45 25.06
CA GLY A 25 10.10 -1.34 25.85
C GLY A 25 10.72 -0.25 24.98
N ALA A 26 11.46 -0.62 23.93
CA ALA A 26 12.05 0.33 22.99
C ALA A 26 10.96 1.13 22.23
N VAL A 27 9.88 0.46 21.77
CA VAL A 27 8.73 1.15 21.16
C VAL A 27 8.20 2.23 22.10
N ALA A 28 7.88 1.86 23.34
CA ALA A 28 7.28 2.79 24.30
C ALA A 28 8.19 3.99 24.63
N LEU A 29 9.50 3.77 24.78
CA LEU A 29 10.45 4.85 25.07
C LEU A 29 10.58 5.83 23.91
N VAL A 30 10.59 5.33 22.67
CA VAL A 30 10.73 6.17 21.48
C VAL A 30 9.42 6.90 21.16
N GLU A 31 8.27 6.22 21.25
CA GLU A 31 6.95 6.86 21.10
C GLU A 31 6.73 7.97 22.12
N ASP A 32 6.99 7.71 23.42
CA ASP A 32 6.86 8.72 24.47
C ASP A 32 7.78 9.95 24.22
N GLY A 33 8.96 9.70 23.65
CA GLY A 33 9.93 10.75 23.29
C GLY A 33 9.45 11.63 22.14
N LEU A 34 8.90 11.01 21.09
CA LEU A 34 8.42 11.69 19.88
C LEU A 34 7.09 12.42 20.13
N ASP A 35 6.14 11.81 20.86
CA ASP A 35 4.84 12.41 21.20
C ASP A 35 4.96 13.73 21.99
N ALA A 36 6.08 13.90 22.70
CA ALA A 36 6.36 15.12 23.45
C ALA A 36 6.75 16.32 22.56
N VAL A 37 7.06 16.09 21.27
CA VAL A 37 7.60 17.10 20.37
C VAL A 37 6.57 17.48 19.31
N ARG A 38 6.23 18.78 19.28
CA ARG A 38 5.29 19.34 18.29
C ARG A 38 5.97 20.08 17.15
N ALA A 39 7.19 20.54 17.39
CA ALA A 39 8.02 21.21 16.41
C ALA A 39 9.48 21.08 16.85
N VAL A 40 10.37 21.01 15.88
CA VAL A 40 11.82 20.95 16.08
C VAL A 40 12.48 22.12 15.35
N GLU A 41 13.49 22.71 15.98
CA GLU A 41 14.32 23.73 15.36
C GLU A 41 15.53 23.05 14.71
N GLY A 42 15.59 23.09 13.38
CA GLY A 42 16.71 22.53 12.62
C GLY A 42 18.02 23.29 12.83
N PRO A 43 19.14 22.77 12.32
CA PRO A 43 20.49 23.32 12.56
C PRO A 43 20.67 24.77 12.09
N ASP A 44 19.86 25.23 11.14
CA ASP A 44 19.88 26.61 10.61
C ASP A 44 18.91 27.57 11.35
N GLY A 45 18.28 27.14 12.45
CA GLY A 45 17.29 27.93 13.19
C GLY A 45 15.90 27.98 12.54
N VAL A 46 15.64 27.10 11.57
CA VAL A 46 14.35 26.96 10.89
C VAL A 46 13.49 25.99 11.70
N GLN A 47 12.31 26.44 12.10
CA GLN A 47 11.35 25.60 12.81
C GLN A 47 10.57 24.73 11.80
N VAL A 48 10.50 23.43 12.08
CA VAL A 48 9.79 22.42 11.32
C VAL A 48 8.73 21.79 12.22
N ASP A 49 7.49 21.74 11.75
CA ASP A 49 6.37 21.17 12.52
C ASP A 49 6.33 19.65 12.32
N VAL A 50 6.20 18.91 13.42
CA VAL A 50 6.03 17.45 13.39
C VAL A 50 4.53 17.16 13.32
N LEU A 51 4.11 16.49 12.25
CA LEU A 51 2.71 16.21 11.96
C LEU A 51 2.29 14.84 12.46
N ASP A 52 3.15 13.84 12.28
CA ASP A 52 2.89 12.44 12.65
C ASP A 52 4.21 11.68 12.83
N THR A 53 4.18 10.62 13.64
CA THR A 53 5.35 9.78 13.91
C THR A 53 4.95 8.32 14.02
N ILE A 54 5.70 7.46 13.35
CA ILE A 54 5.51 6.00 13.37
C ILE A 54 6.81 5.37 13.86
N VAL A 55 6.71 4.49 14.85
CA VAL A 55 7.85 3.79 15.43
C VAL A 55 7.69 2.29 15.19
N ALA A 56 8.74 1.65 14.67
CA ALA A 56 8.75 0.24 14.36
C ALA A 56 10.06 -0.36 14.87
N VAL A 57 10.02 -1.38 15.75
CA VAL A 57 11.23 -1.94 16.38
C VAL A 57 11.56 -3.32 15.82
N HIS A 58 12.81 -3.52 15.41
CA HIS A 58 13.36 -4.78 14.90
C HIS A 58 14.45 -5.32 15.87
N PRO A 59 14.99 -6.54 15.67
CA PRO A 59 15.97 -7.12 16.60
C PRO A 59 17.25 -6.29 16.77
N GLY A 60 17.62 -5.47 15.77
CA GLY A 60 18.83 -4.65 15.77
C GLY A 60 18.62 -3.18 16.20
N GLY A 61 17.39 -2.73 16.39
CA GLY A 61 17.14 -1.29 16.49
C GLY A 61 15.67 -0.91 16.31
N ALA A 62 15.44 0.32 15.85
CA ALA A 62 14.13 0.84 15.52
C ALA A 62 14.16 1.72 14.26
N LEU A 63 13.17 1.51 13.40
CA LEU A 63 12.87 2.35 12.25
C LEU A 63 11.77 3.36 12.63
N LEU A 64 12.00 4.62 12.31
CA LEU A 64 11.12 5.75 12.58
C LEU A 64 10.68 6.35 11.26
N LYS A 65 9.38 6.59 11.08
CA LYS A 65 8.89 7.49 10.03
C LYS A 65 8.35 8.75 10.67
N VAL A 66 8.95 9.88 10.37
CA VAL A 66 8.59 11.19 10.91
C VAL A 66 8.03 12.03 9.78
N VAL A 67 6.75 12.38 9.89
CA VAL A 67 6.06 13.25 8.93
C VAL A 67 6.19 14.68 9.41
N VAL A 68 6.77 15.54 8.58
CA VAL A 68 7.06 16.92 8.94
C VAL A 68 6.59 17.92 7.89
N ASP A 69 6.20 19.12 8.32
CA ASP A 69 6.02 20.28 7.44
C ASP A 69 7.28 21.14 7.43
N ALA A 70 8.01 21.12 6.31
CA ALA A 70 9.26 21.84 6.14
C ALA A 70 9.28 22.66 4.84
N PRO A 71 10.12 23.70 4.75
CA PRO A 71 10.24 24.50 3.53
C PRO A 71 11.03 23.82 2.41
N ALA A 72 11.91 22.86 2.73
CA ALA A 72 12.66 22.06 1.75
C ALA A 72 13.08 20.70 2.35
N LEU A 73 13.54 19.79 1.48
CA LEU A 73 13.94 18.43 1.82
C LEU A 73 15.08 18.41 2.85
N GLU A 74 16.10 19.23 2.63
CA GLU A 74 17.28 19.34 3.50
C GLU A 74 16.92 19.80 4.92
N PHE A 75 15.89 20.65 5.05
CA PHE A 75 15.39 21.09 6.35
C PHE A 75 14.56 20.01 7.03
N ALA A 76 13.83 19.20 6.28
CA ALA A 76 13.11 18.05 6.83
C ALA A 76 14.09 17.02 7.41
N GLU A 77 15.05 16.57 6.60
CA GLU A 77 16.05 15.57 7.01
C GLU A 77 16.89 16.06 8.20
N GLY A 78 17.46 17.26 8.09
CA GLY A 78 18.33 17.81 9.14
C GLY A 78 17.61 18.07 10.45
N SER A 79 16.34 18.50 10.41
CA SER A 79 15.57 18.75 11.64
C SER A 79 15.12 17.44 12.30
N VAL A 80 14.75 16.43 11.50
CA VAL A 80 14.41 15.10 12.03
C VAL A 80 15.64 14.41 12.61
N GLN A 81 16.82 14.54 11.99
CA GLN A 81 18.06 14.01 12.54
C GLN A 81 18.35 14.61 13.93
N VAL A 82 18.25 15.93 14.09
CA VAL A 82 18.41 16.60 15.39
C VAL A 82 17.38 16.13 16.41
N LEU A 83 16.12 16.00 16.00
CA LEU A 83 15.04 15.47 16.86
C LEU A 83 15.39 14.09 17.43
N VAL A 84 15.86 13.18 16.56
CA VAL A 84 16.17 11.81 16.97
C VAL A 84 17.44 11.77 17.82
N ASP A 85 18.49 12.52 17.47
CA ASP A 85 19.70 12.64 18.31
C ASP A 85 19.35 13.14 19.72
N GLU A 86 18.53 14.20 19.84
CA GLU A 86 18.08 14.71 21.13
C GLU A 86 17.24 13.69 21.91
N LEU A 87 16.40 12.91 21.23
CA LEU A 87 15.61 11.85 21.85
C LEU A 87 16.50 10.75 22.45
N LEU A 88 17.52 10.33 21.70
CA LEU A 88 18.49 9.32 22.15
C LEU A 88 19.29 9.83 23.35
N GLU A 89 19.80 11.08 23.29
CA GLU A 89 20.55 11.68 24.40
C GLU A 89 19.72 11.86 25.68
N ARG A 90 18.43 12.19 25.55
CA ARG A 90 17.54 12.41 26.70
C ARG A 90 17.08 11.13 27.37
N THR A 91 17.14 10.01 26.65
CA THR A 91 16.66 8.72 27.13
C THR A 91 17.86 7.87 27.55
N GLU A 92 18.15 7.82 28.85
CA GLU A 92 19.35 7.15 29.40
C GLU A 92 19.56 5.71 28.88
N VAL A 93 18.47 4.99 28.60
CA VAL A 93 18.50 3.60 28.11
C VAL A 93 18.84 3.49 26.62
N LEU A 94 18.62 4.56 25.85
CA LEU A 94 18.86 4.64 24.40
C LEU A 94 20.09 5.47 24.05
N ALA A 95 20.79 6.06 25.03
CA ALA A 95 21.87 7.02 24.81
C ALA A 95 23.08 6.46 24.02
N ASP A 96 23.26 5.14 24.02
CA ASP A 96 24.33 4.49 23.25
C ASP A 96 23.88 4.07 21.83
N TRP A 97 22.60 4.23 21.49
CA TRP A 97 22.09 3.91 20.15
C TRP A 97 22.55 4.97 19.15
N THR A 98 22.65 4.59 17.88
CA THR A 98 23.15 5.48 16.83
C THR A 98 22.22 5.51 15.64
N ILE A 99 22.06 6.67 15.03
CA ILE A 99 21.39 6.80 13.73
C ILE A 99 22.30 6.20 12.65
N GLU A 100 21.87 5.11 12.02
CA GLU A 100 22.58 4.49 10.90
C GLU A 100 22.17 5.12 9.56
N ARG A 101 20.88 5.45 9.42
CA ARG A 101 20.30 6.02 8.20
C ARG A 101 19.27 7.10 8.56
N CYS A 102 19.28 8.20 7.82
CA CYS A 102 18.26 9.24 7.89
C CYS A 102 18.04 9.74 6.47
N GLU A 103 16.90 9.45 5.87
CA GLU A 103 16.62 9.77 4.47
C GLU A 103 15.18 10.21 4.28
N VAL A 104 14.95 11.09 3.32
CA VAL A 104 13.59 11.54 2.99
C VAL A 104 13.01 10.66 1.87
N GLU A 105 11.87 10.04 2.13
CA GLU A 105 11.10 9.32 1.11
C GLU A 105 10.48 10.33 0.14
N LEU A 106 10.99 10.32 -1.09
CA LEU A 106 10.48 11.16 -2.17
C LEU A 106 9.22 10.53 -2.78
N HIS A 107 8.04 11.04 -2.44
CA HIS A 107 6.84 10.78 -3.24
C HIS A 107 7.12 11.17 -4.70
N GLN A 108 6.84 10.28 -5.66
CA GLN A 108 7.19 10.49 -7.08
C GLN A 108 6.67 11.81 -7.65
N ASP A 109 5.53 12.29 -7.16
CA ASP A 109 4.94 13.59 -7.55
C ASP A 109 5.70 14.79 -6.94
N LEU A 110 6.15 14.68 -5.69
CA LEU A 110 6.98 15.71 -5.03
C LEU A 110 8.42 15.71 -5.54
N ALA A 111 8.96 14.54 -5.90
CA ALA A 111 10.22 14.43 -6.62
C ALA A 111 10.15 15.17 -7.96
N ARG A 112 9.01 15.08 -8.64
CA ARG A 112 8.76 15.76 -9.91
C ARG A 112 8.63 17.28 -9.73
N GLU A 113 7.95 17.75 -8.69
CA GLU A 113 7.87 19.18 -8.36
C GLU A 113 9.22 19.76 -7.88
N SER A 114 9.94 19.03 -7.03
CA SER A 114 11.29 19.42 -6.57
C SER A 114 12.31 19.41 -7.70
N LEU A 115 12.23 18.45 -8.63
CA LEU A 115 13.08 18.39 -9.83
C LEU A 115 12.70 19.49 -10.84
N ALA A 116 11.41 19.84 -10.94
CA ALA A 116 10.95 20.98 -11.74
C ALA A 116 11.37 22.33 -11.14
N ALA A 117 11.57 22.40 -9.81
CA ALA A 117 12.10 23.57 -9.13
C ALA A 117 13.63 23.70 -9.26
N ALA A 118 14.33 22.65 -9.68
CA ALA A 118 15.78 22.64 -9.86
C ALA A 118 16.18 23.20 -11.24
N ASP A 119 16.03 24.52 -11.44
CA ASP A 119 16.55 25.25 -12.61
C ASP A 119 18.07 25.48 -12.52
N GLY A 120 18.85 24.38 -12.56
CA GLY A 120 20.30 24.39 -12.55
C GLY A 120 20.93 24.33 -13.96
N PRO A 121 22.21 24.72 -14.13
CA PRO A 121 22.94 24.62 -15.41
C PRO A 121 23.09 23.19 -15.95
N ASP A 122 22.80 22.18 -15.13
CA ASP A 122 22.80 20.76 -15.50
C ASP A 122 21.39 20.18 -15.76
N ALA A 123 20.34 21.02 -15.75
CA ALA A 123 18.98 20.59 -16.06
C ALA A 123 18.90 19.99 -17.48
N PRO A 124 18.26 18.83 -17.68
CA PRO A 124 18.18 18.23 -19.00
C PRO A 124 17.31 19.08 -19.94
N PRO A 125 17.62 19.15 -21.25
CA PRO A 125 16.84 19.95 -22.19
C PRO A 125 15.37 19.47 -22.25
N ASP A 126 14.42 20.41 -22.27
CA ASP A 126 12.98 20.13 -22.41
C ASP A 126 12.61 19.45 -23.74
N ASP A 127 13.47 19.59 -24.74
CA ASP A 127 13.28 18.97 -26.05
C ASP A 127 13.54 17.45 -25.96
N LEU A 128 12.44 16.69 -26.00
CA LEU A 128 12.43 15.22 -26.00
C LEU A 128 13.32 14.62 -27.10
N ALA A 129 13.45 15.26 -28.27
CA ALA A 129 14.28 14.76 -29.36
C ALA A 129 15.78 14.88 -29.03
N LEU A 130 16.18 15.97 -28.39
CA LEU A 130 17.54 16.20 -27.89
C LEU A 130 17.90 15.25 -26.74
N ARG A 131 16.96 15.01 -25.83
CA ARG A 131 17.12 14.06 -24.72
C ARG A 131 17.31 12.63 -25.25
N ARG A 132 16.50 12.23 -26.24
CA ARG A 132 16.61 10.92 -26.91
C ARG A 132 17.93 10.77 -27.66
N ALA A 133 18.39 11.81 -28.36
CA ALA A 133 19.67 11.81 -29.06
C ALA A 133 20.88 11.62 -28.12
N ARG A 134 20.84 12.22 -26.92
CA ARG A 134 21.87 12.03 -25.89
C ARG A 134 21.92 10.60 -25.35
N HIS A 135 20.77 9.98 -25.11
CA HIS A 135 20.70 8.58 -24.64
C HIS A 135 21.11 7.57 -25.71
N THR A 136 20.72 7.79 -26.98
CA THR A 136 21.08 6.89 -28.08
C THR A 136 22.57 6.96 -28.44
N ALA A 137 23.25 8.07 -28.13
CA ALA A 137 24.69 8.23 -28.39
C ALA A 137 25.59 7.46 -27.40
N GLY A 138 25.04 6.97 -26.28
CA GLY A 138 25.81 6.32 -25.20
C GLY A 138 25.65 4.80 -25.06
N ALA A 139 24.72 4.16 -25.79
CA ALA A 139 24.48 2.73 -25.67
C ALA A 139 25.08 1.94 -26.84
N PRO A 140 25.87 0.87 -26.59
CA PRO A 140 26.20 -0.09 -27.64
C PRO A 140 24.94 -0.86 -28.04
N SER A 141 24.69 -0.93 -29.35
CA SER A 141 23.54 -1.57 -29.98
C SER A 141 23.21 -2.95 -29.42
N ALA A 142 22.10 -3.04 -28.67
CA ALA A 142 21.37 -4.28 -28.49
C ALA A 142 20.19 -4.27 -29.47
N GLN A 143 20.37 -5.01 -30.57
CA GLN A 143 19.29 -5.36 -31.48
C GLN A 143 18.34 -6.29 -30.72
N ASN A 144 17.16 -5.79 -30.37
CA ASN A 144 15.96 -6.63 -30.28
C ASN A 144 14.80 -5.87 -30.93
N ALA A 145 14.19 -6.55 -31.89
CA ALA A 145 13.08 -6.08 -32.69
C ALA A 145 11.75 -6.47 -32.04
N GLY A 146 10.77 -5.58 -32.16
CA GLY A 146 9.43 -5.66 -31.55
C GLY A 146 9.32 -4.60 -30.45
N GLU A 147 8.50 -3.57 -30.50
CA GLU A 147 7.17 -3.44 -31.08
C GLU A 147 6.96 -2.00 -31.59
N GLY A 148 6.65 -1.88 -32.88
CA GLY A 148 6.04 -0.68 -33.42
C GLY A 148 4.53 -0.89 -33.45
N ALA A 149 3.82 -0.52 -32.39
CA ALA A 149 2.35 -0.52 -32.37
C ALA A 149 1.70 0.50 -31.44
N ASP A 150 2.45 1.40 -30.79
CA ASP A 150 1.86 2.46 -29.96
C ASP A 150 1.55 3.72 -30.78
N GLY A 151 0.65 3.56 -31.75
CA GLY A 151 -0.12 4.67 -32.32
C GLY A 151 -1.50 4.77 -31.66
N PRO A 152 -2.24 5.88 -31.81
CA PRO A 152 -3.58 6.05 -31.23
C PRO A 152 -4.57 4.94 -31.63
N ASP A 153 -4.37 4.30 -32.79
CA ASP A 153 -5.18 3.18 -33.27
C ASP A 153 -4.89 1.85 -32.50
N GLY A 154 -3.67 1.70 -32.00
CA GLY A 154 -3.26 0.58 -31.14
C GLY A 154 -3.89 0.65 -29.76
N ALA A 155 -3.88 1.84 -29.14
CA ALA A 155 -4.52 2.07 -27.84
C ALA A 155 -6.04 1.83 -27.90
N ALA A 156 -6.73 2.37 -28.91
CA ALA A 156 -8.17 2.14 -29.10
C ALA A 156 -8.51 0.67 -29.36
N THR A 157 -7.62 -0.08 -30.03
CA THR A 157 -7.79 -1.52 -30.24
C THR A 157 -7.62 -2.31 -28.95
N LYS A 158 -6.61 -1.99 -28.13
CA LYS A 158 -6.39 -2.57 -26.79
C LYS A 158 -7.59 -2.31 -25.88
N ALA A 159 -8.08 -1.07 -25.79
CA ALA A 159 -9.25 -0.70 -25.00
C ALA A 159 -10.52 -1.47 -25.41
N ARG A 160 -10.78 -1.61 -26.71
CA ARG A 160 -11.92 -2.40 -27.21
C ARG A 160 -11.81 -3.88 -26.86
N ALA A 161 -10.60 -4.45 -26.94
CA ALA A 161 -10.36 -5.84 -26.56
C ALA A 161 -10.55 -6.06 -25.05
N ALA A 162 -10.00 -5.16 -24.22
CA ALA A 162 -10.18 -5.18 -22.77
C ALA A 162 -11.65 -5.09 -22.38
N ARG A 163 -12.40 -4.14 -22.97
CA ARG A 163 -13.84 -4.00 -22.76
C ARG A 163 -14.61 -5.27 -23.12
N ALA A 164 -14.33 -5.86 -24.28
CA ALA A 164 -14.98 -7.08 -24.71
C ALA A 164 -14.70 -8.25 -23.75
N ARG A 165 -13.46 -8.37 -23.28
CA ARG A 165 -13.04 -9.39 -22.31
C ARG A 165 -13.74 -9.20 -20.96
N MET A 166 -13.77 -7.99 -20.41
CA MET A 166 -14.47 -7.71 -19.15
C MET A 166 -15.97 -8.04 -19.28
N LEU A 167 -16.62 -7.62 -20.35
CA LEU A 167 -18.04 -7.94 -20.57
C LEU A 167 -18.33 -9.45 -20.69
N GLU A 168 -17.40 -10.23 -21.23
CA GLU A 168 -17.47 -11.70 -21.25
C GLU A 168 -17.36 -12.28 -19.84
N LEU A 169 -16.39 -11.80 -19.06
CA LEU A 169 -16.12 -12.24 -17.68
C LEU A 169 -17.22 -11.84 -16.69
N ALA A 170 -18.04 -10.84 -17.00
CA ALA A 170 -19.10 -10.34 -16.12
C ALA A 170 -20.07 -11.45 -15.63
N ALA A 171 -20.31 -12.47 -16.46
CA ALA A 171 -21.18 -13.60 -16.09
C ALA A 171 -20.54 -14.57 -15.08
N GLU A 172 -19.23 -14.47 -14.87
CA GLU A 172 -18.50 -15.27 -13.89
C GLU A 172 -18.68 -14.73 -12.47
N LEU A 173 -19.02 -13.45 -12.30
CA LEU A 173 -19.32 -12.86 -10.99
C LEU A 173 -20.73 -13.24 -10.51
N ARG A 174 -20.90 -14.46 -10.00
CA ARG A 174 -22.21 -15.06 -9.70
C ARG A 174 -22.81 -14.64 -8.36
N ALA A 175 -22.01 -14.14 -7.43
CA ALA A 175 -22.46 -13.76 -6.09
C ALA A 175 -23.39 -12.54 -6.08
N PHE A 176 -23.30 -11.66 -7.08
CA PHE A 176 -23.94 -10.35 -7.02
C PHE A 176 -24.96 -10.18 -8.15
N PRO A 177 -26.25 -9.99 -7.84
CA PRO A 177 -27.22 -9.63 -8.86
C PRO A 177 -26.96 -8.18 -9.35
N PRO A 178 -27.40 -7.82 -10.57
CA PRO A 178 -27.19 -6.48 -11.12
C PRO A 178 -27.68 -5.32 -10.23
N ALA A 179 -28.70 -5.57 -9.40
CA ALA A 179 -29.23 -4.58 -8.47
C ALA A 179 -28.20 -4.08 -7.44
N VAL A 180 -27.23 -4.92 -7.06
CA VAL A 180 -26.14 -4.54 -6.14
C VAL A 180 -25.25 -3.44 -6.75
N PHE A 181 -25.13 -3.41 -8.07
CA PHE A 181 -24.41 -2.37 -8.81
C PHE A 181 -25.26 -1.12 -9.09
N GLY A 182 -26.53 -1.09 -8.67
CA GLY A 182 -27.44 0.05 -8.88
C GLY A 182 -28.31 -0.05 -10.13
N VAL A 183 -28.41 -1.22 -10.77
CA VAL A 183 -29.38 -1.43 -11.85
C VAL A 183 -30.79 -1.38 -11.26
N GLU A 184 -31.65 -0.53 -11.84
CA GLU A 184 -33.02 -0.28 -11.36
C GLU A 184 -33.10 0.33 -9.95
N ALA A 185 -32.06 1.03 -9.48
CA ALA A 185 -32.13 1.76 -8.22
C ALA A 185 -33.16 2.91 -8.28
N ASP A 186 -33.98 3.04 -7.25
CA ASP A 186 -34.99 4.11 -7.12
C ASP A 186 -34.36 5.51 -6.89
N ASP A 187 -33.12 5.55 -6.40
CA ASP A 187 -32.34 6.78 -6.24
C ASP A 187 -31.56 7.08 -7.53
N ASP A 188 -31.93 8.16 -8.22
CA ASP A 188 -31.29 8.63 -9.45
C ASP A 188 -29.76 8.78 -9.31
N ARG A 189 -29.24 9.03 -8.10
CA ARG A 189 -27.78 9.14 -7.85
C ARG A 189 -27.06 7.81 -7.81
N ARG A 190 -27.78 6.72 -7.56
CA ARG A 190 -27.27 5.35 -7.52
C ARG A 190 -27.66 4.54 -8.75
N ALA A 191 -28.54 5.08 -9.61
CA ALA A 191 -29.02 4.41 -10.80
C ALA A 191 -27.90 4.26 -11.84
N VAL A 192 -27.63 3.01 -12.23
CA VAL A 192 -26.57 2.67 -13.19
C VAL A 192 -27.16 1.89 -14.38
N PRO A 193 -26.81 2.25 -15.64
CA PRO A 193 -27.15 1.46 -16.81
C PRO A 193 -26.65 0.01 -16.72
N ALA A 194 -27.47 -0.95 -17.16
CA ALA A 194 -27.13 -2.37 -17.06
C ALA A 194 -25.80 -2.76 -17.74
N GLU A 195 -25.39 -2.04 -18.79
CA GLU A 195 -24.11 -2.27 -19.45
C GLU A 195 -22.90 -1.80 -18.61
N SER A 196 -22.99 -0.64 -17.95
CA SER A 196 -21.95 -0.14 -17.05
C SER A 196 -21.81 -1.04 -15.81
N ALA A 197 -22.92 -1.51 -15.25
CA ALA A 197 -22.92 -2.49 -14.17
C ALA A 197 -22.26 -3.81 -14.59
N ARG A 198 -22.54 -4.30 -15.80
CA ARG A 198 -21.86 -5.48 -16.36
C ARG A 198 -20.37 -5.26 -16.57
N LEU A 199 -19.97 -4.09 -17.05
CA LEU A 199 -18.57 -3.76 -17.25
C LEU A 199 -17.83 -3.73 -15.90
N ALA A 200 -18.40 -3.11 -14.87
CA ALA A 200 -17.86 -3.11 -13.50
C ALA A 200 -17.73 -4.53 -12.93
N ALA A 201 -18.77 -5.36 -13.06
CA ALA A 201 -18.73 -6.77 -12.62
C ALA A 201 -17.62 -7.56 -13.34
N GLY A 202 -17.48 -7.36 -14.65
CA GLY A 202 -16.43 -7.95 -15.46
C GLY A 202 -15.03 -7.50 -15.09
N ALA A 203 -14.87 -6.22 -14.76
CA ALA A 203 -13.60 -5.65 -14.32
C ALA A 203 -13.13 -6.26 -12.99
N LEU A 204 -14.03 -6.56 -12.05
CA LEU A 204 -13.69 -7.24 -10.80
C LEU A 204 -13.15 -8.67 -11.02
N VAL A 205 -13.78 -9.42 -11.94
CA VAL A 205 -13.28 -10.76 -12.30
C VAL A 205 -11.93 -10.64 -13.00
N HIS A 206 -11.78 -9.69 -13.91
CA HIS A 206 -10.52 -9.46 -14.61
C HIS A 206 -9.39 -9.05 -13.64
N ALA A 207 -9.67 -8.14 -12.72
CA ALA A 207 -8.73 -7.66 -11.72
C ALA A 207 -8.33 -8.73 -10.70
N THR A 208 -9.14 -9.79 -10.54
CA THR A 208 -8.77 -10.92 -9.68
C THR A 208 -7.50 -11.60 -10.17
N ASP A 209 -7.37 -11.81 -11.49
CA ASP A 209 -6.19 -12.47 -12.06
C ASP A 209 -4.93 -11.62 -11.81
N THR A 210 -4.99 -10.33 -12.13
CA THR A 210 -3.89 -9.39 -11.89
C THR A 210 -3.50 -9.32 -10.41
N LEU A 211 -4.47 -9.12 -9.52
CA LEU A 211 -4.24 -9.03 -8.07
C LEU A 211 -3.60 -10.31 -7.51
N VAL A 212 -4.01 -11.49 -8.00
CA VAL A 212 -3.43 -12.77 -7.56
C VAL A 212 -1.99 -12.92 -8.04
N ASP A 213 -1.70 -12.56 -9.29
CA ASP A 213 -0.34 -12.63 -9.85
C ASP A 213 0.60 -11.65 -9.13
N GLU A 214 0.17 -10.39 -8.93
CA GLU A 214 0.96 -9.37 -8.22
C GLU A 214 1.20 -9.74 -6.75
N LEU A 215 0.20 -10.27 -6.04
CA LEU A 215 0.40 -10.78 -4.67
C LEU A 215 1.32 -12.02 -4.63
N PHE A 216 1.34 -12.84 -5.68
CA PHE A 216 2.27 -13.96 -5.77
C PHE A 216 3.71 -13.48 -5.95
N GLU A 217 3.92 -12.41 -6.69
CA GLU A 217 5.21 -11.73 -6.80
C GLU A 217 5.63 -11.11 -5.46
N ASP A 218 4.74 -10.39 -4.77
CA ASP A 218 5.01 -9.84 -3.43
C ASP A 218 5.45 -10.93 -2.43
N VAL A 219 4.76 -12.07 -2.43
CA VAL A 219 5.13 -13.23 -1.61
C VAL A 219 6.53 -13.74 -1.94
N GLN A 220 6.90 -13.77 -3.23
CA GLN A 220 8.22 -14.24 -3.65
C GLN A 220 9.32 -13.27 -3.23
N VAL A 221 9.11 -11.96 -3.40
CA VAL A 221 10.08 -10.93 -3.00
C VAL A 221 10.37 -11.05 -1.50
N LEU A 222 9.32 -10.99 -0.67
CA LEU A 222 9.47 -11.10 0.79
C LEU A 222 10.12 -12.42 1.23
N ALA A 223 9.83 -13.53 0.53
CA ALA A 223 10.42 -14.82 0.85
C ALA A 223 11.89 -14.95 0.41
N GLN A 224 12.31 -14.26 -0.64
CA GLN A 224 13.69 -14.27 -1.13
C GLN A 224 14.59 -13.38 -0.28
N GLU A 225 14.07 -12.24 0.17
CA GLU A 225 14.79 -11.29 1.02
C GLU A 225 14.76 -11.69 2.50
N ASP A 226 13.88 -12.62 2.89
CA ASP A 226 13.62 -12.99 4.29
C ASP A 226 13.32 -11.76 5.16
N ALA A 227 12.53 -10.86 4.59
CA ALA A 227 12.25 -9.52 5.12
C ALA A 227 10.74 -9.31 5.33
N THR A 228 10.42 -8.32 6.14
CA THR A 228 9.06 -7.76 6.25
C THR A 228 8.86 -6.65 5.20
N VAL A 229 7.62 -6.23 4.96
CA VAL A 229 7.33 -5.08 4.07
C VAL A 229 8.12 -3.83 4.46
N ALA A 230 8.36 -3.60 5.76
CA ALA A 230 9.13 -2.44 6.22
C ALA A 230 10.64 -2.53 5.91
N GLU A 231 11.17 -3.75 5.81
CA GLU A 231 12.61 -4.02 5.63
C GLU A 231 12.95 -4.38 4.17
N CYS A 232 11.95 -4.65 3.34
CA CYS A 232 12.09 -5.05 1.95
C CYS A 232 12.67 -3.91 1.10
N GLU A 233 13.76 -4.19 0.38
CA GLU A 233 14.35 -3.24 -0.57
C GLU A 233 13.77 -3.42 -1.98
N GLY A 234 13.24 -4.61 -2.28
CA GLY A 234 12.59 -4.94 -3.54
C GLY A 234 11.23 -4.23 -3.71
N PRO A 235 10.78 -3.99 -4.97
CA PRO A 235 9.48 -3.40 -5.21
C PRO A 235 8.36 -4.38 -4.82
N LEU A 236 7.35 -3.85 -4.13
CA LEU A 236 6.11 -4.57 -3.80
C LEU A 236 4.93 -3.90 -4.52
N TRP A 237 3.99 -4.69 -5.00
CA TRP A 237 2.84 -4.24 -5.76
C TRP A 237 1.70 -3.75 -4.87
N HIS A 238 1.34 -4.53 -3.85
CA HIS A 238 0.15 -4.26 -3.04
C HIS A 238 0.45 -4.17 -1.54
N LEU A 239 1.39 -4.97 -1.03
CA LEU A 239 1.59 -5.06 0.42
C LEU A 239 2.10 -3.76 1.06
N GLU A 240 2.80 -2.90 0.31
CA GLU A 240 3.18 -1.55 0.74
C GLU A 240 1.99 -0.61 0.97
N ARG A 241 0.80 -0.95 0.45
CA ARG A 241 -0.44 -0.15 0.60
C ARG A 241 -1.29 -0.57 1.80
N LEU A 242 -0.81 -1.53 2.58
CA LEU A 242 -1.40 -1.90 3.85
C LEU A 242 -1.09 -0.85 4.93
N PRO A 243 -1.86 -0.76 6.02
CA PRO A 243 -1.58 0.17 7.11
C PRO A 243 -0.14 0.07 7.63
N ASP A 244 0.63 1.16 7.51
CA ASP A 244 2.07 1.21 7.85
C ASP A 244 2.40 0.78 9.28
N ARG A 245 1.48 1.00 10.24
CA ARG A 245 1.68 0.63 11.65
C ARG A 245 1.95 -0.87 11.90
N TYR A 246 1.65 -1.74 10.94
CA TYR A 246 1.98 -3.17 11.03
C TYR A 246 2.95 -3.63 9.94
N ALA A 247 3.69 -2.71 9.30
CA ALA A 247 4.60 -3.04 8.20
C ALA A 247 5.67 -4.10 8.57
N LEU A 248 6.19 -4.06 9.80
CA LEU A 248 7.09 -5.08 10.37
C LEU A 248 6.42 -6.44 10.64
N GLN A 249 5.09 -6.53 10.55
CA GLN A 249 4.34 -7.77 10.76
C GLN A 249 3.91 -8.39 9.43
N TYR A 250 4.05 -7.67 8.32
CA TYR A 250 3.77 -8.16 6.97
C TYR A 250 4.99 -8.91 6.44
N ASP A 251 5.24 -10.10 6.97
CA ASP A 251 6.27 -11.02 6.47
C ASP A 251 5.75 -11.89 5.31
N ALA A 252 6.62 -12.74 4.76
CA ALA A 252 6.24 -13.69 3.71
C ALA A 252 5.11 -14.66 4.15
N ARG A 253 4.96 -14.93 5.45
CA ARG A 253 3.89 -15.80 5.97
C ARG A 253 2.54 -15.06 5.97
N PHE A 254 2.52 -13.81 6.41
CA PHE A 254 1.37 -12.92 6.30
C PHE A 254 0.94 -12.79 4.84
N ALA A 255 1.87 -12.49 3.94
CA ALA A 255 1.60 -12.36 2.51
C ALA A 255 0.94 -13.62 1.92
N ARG A 256 1.45 -14.82 2.27
CA ARG A 256 0.82 -16.09 1.88
C ARG A 256 -0.59 -16.26 2.41
N ARG A 257 -0.84 -15.92 3.69
CA ARG A 257 -2.19 -15.97 4.28
C ARG A 257 -3.14 -15.00 3.59
N PHE A 258 -2.66 -13.80 3.29
CA PHE A 258 -3.42 -12.77 2.60
C PHE A 258 -3.77 -13.17 1.17
N LEU A 259 -2.80 -13.70 0.41
CA LEU A 259 -3.04 -14.25 -0.94
C LEU A 259 -4.11 -15.36 -0.92
N VAL A 260 -4.04 -16.30 0.03
CA VAL A 260 -5.07 -17.34 0.19
C VAL A 260 -6.43 -16.74 0.52
N THR A 261 -6.47 -15.67 1.31
CA THR A 261 -7.70 -14.94 1.63
C THR A 261 -8.32 -14.32 0.38
N VAL A 262 -7.51 -13.68 -0.47
CA VAL A 262 -7.96 -13.11 -1.74
C VAL A 262 -8.53 -14.20 -2.65
N ILE A 263 -7.80 -15.31 -2.84
CA ILE A 263 -8.26 -16.44 -3.66
C ILE A 263 -9.56 -17.03 -3.13
N ALA A 264 -9.68 -17.22 -1.82
CA ALA A 264 -10.89 -17.74 -1.20
C ALA A 264 -12.08 -16.78 -1.37
N LEU A 265 -11.87 -15.47 -1.19
CA LEU A 265 -12.89 -14.45 -1.35
C LEU A 265 -13.40 -14.39 -2.80
N THR A 266 -12.50 -14.31 -3.78
CA THR A 266 -12.87 -14.20 -5.20
C THR A 266 -13.45 -15.49 -5.75
N THR A 267 -13.06 -16.65 -5.21
CA THR A 267 -13.74 -17.93 -5.48
C THR A 267 -15.21 -17.87 -5.03
N ARG A 268 -15.49 -17.34 -3.83
CA ARG A 268 -16.87 -17.19 -3.34
C ARG A 268 -17.69 -16.20 -4.17
N PHE A 269 -17.04 -15.17 -4.73
CA PHE A 269 -17.69 -14.24 -5.66
C PHE A 269 -18.08 -14.93 -6.98
N THR A 270 -17.23 -15.84 -7.48
CA THR A 270 -17.42 -16.47 -8.78
C THR A 270 -18.26 -17.75 -8.75
N ASP A 271 -18.21 -18.51 -7.66
CA ASP A 271 -19.05 -19.69 -7.47
C ASP A 271 -20.46 -19.35 -6.96
N GLY A 272 -20.66 -18.13 -6.46
CA GLY A 272 -21.93 -17.61 -5.95
C GLY A 272 -22.25 -18.00 -4.50
N SER A 273 -21.28 -18.52 -3.76
CA SER A 273 -21.42 -18.91 -2.35
C SER A 273 -21.17 -17.76 -1.36
N PHE A 274 -20.74 -16.59 -1.84
CA PHE A 274 -20.53 -15.42 -0.99
C PHE A 274 -21.81 -14.98 -0.28
N GLN A 275 -21.68 -14.67 1.02
CA GLN A 275 -22.77 -14.18 1.87
C GLN A 275 -22.40 -12.84 2.50
N HIS A 276 -21.23 -12.77 3.13
CA HIS A 276 -20.68 -11.58 3.73
C HIS A 276 -19.15 -11.70 3.84
N LEU A 277 -18.49 -10.57 4.15
CA LEU A 277 -17.08 -10.54 4.53
C LEU A 277 -16.93 -11.15 5.92
N SER A 278 -15.92 -12.00 6.08
CA SER A 278 -15.76 -12.89 7.24
C SER A 278 -14.76 -12.33 8.24
N CYS A 279 -13.80 -11.53 7.81
CA CYS A 279 -12.75 -10.97 8.65
C CYS A 279 -12.14 -9.71 7.99
N VAL A 280 -11.28 -9.01 8.73
CA VAL A 280 -10.60 -7.77 8.26
C VAL A 280 -9.75 -8.04 7.03
N ALA A 281 -9.10 -9.21 6.93
CA ALA A 281 -8.32 -9.56 5.76
C ALA A 281 -9.18 -9.64 4.48
N GLU A 282 -10.45 -10.06 4.58
CA GLU A 282 -11.37 -10.06 3.44
C GLU A 282 -11.84 -8.65 3.07
N GLU A 283 -12.02 -7.75 4.04
CA GLU A 283 -12.31 -6.33 3.78
C GLU A 283 -11.14 -5.66 3.04
N LEU A 284 -9.91 -5.92 3.49
CA LEU A 284 -8.70 -5.42 2.84
C LEU A 284 -8.53 -6.01 1.43
N ALA A 285 -8.80 -7.31 1.25
CA ALA A 285 -8.79 -7.97 -0.04
C ALA A 285 -9.82 -7.34 -1.01
N LEU A 286 -11.03 -7.07 -0.54
CA LEU A 286 -12.06 -6.37 -1.33
C LEU A 286 -11.58 -4.96 -1.74
N ARG A 287 -10.97 -4.22 -0.82
CA ARG A 287 -10.40 -2.89 -1.10
C ARG A 287 -9.34 -2.96 -2.20
N PHE A 288 -8.41 -3.92 -2.12
CA PHE A 288 -7.38 -4.11 -3.15
C PHE A 288 -7.99 -4.50 -4.50
N LEU A 289 -8.98 -5.40 -4.50
CA LEU A 289 -9.67 -5.79 -5.73
C LEU A 289 -10.42 -4.61 -6.40
N LEU A 290 -11.10 -3.78 -5.61
CA LEU A 290 -11.78 -2.59 -6.12
C LEU A 290 -10.79 -1.57 -6.70
N ASN A 291 -9.65 -1.35 -6.03
CA ASN A 291 -8.60 -0.49 -6.53
C ASN A 291 -8.00 -1.04 -7.83
N GLU A 292 -7.71 -2.34 -7.89
CA GLU A 292 -7.13 -2.97 -9.09
C GLU A 292 -8.09 -2.91 -10.28
N ALA A 293 -9.39 -3.16 -10.04
CA ALA A 293 -10.42 -2.99 -11.07
C ALA A 293 -10.50 -1.54 -11.56
N THR A 294 -10.41 -0.57 -10.65
CA THR A 294 -10.42 0.86 -10.99
C THR A 294 -9.20 1.23 -11.83
N THR A 295 -7.99 0.88 -11.39
CA THR A 295 -6.74 1.11 -12.13
C THR A 295 -6.79 0.49 -13.53
N THR A 296 -7.29 -0.74 -13.65
CA THR A 296 -7.39 -1.41 -14.95
C THR A 296 -8.40 -0.70 -15.87
N LEU A 297 -9.54 -0.25 -15.35
CA LEU A 297 -10.53 0.50 -16.12
C LEU A 297 -9.98 1.86 -16.58
N GLU A 298 -9.24 2.57 -15.72
CA GLU A 298 -8.57 3.82 -16.07
C GLU A 298 -7.51 3.63 -17.15
N LEU A 299 -6.68 2.59 -17.02
CA LEU A 299 -5.63 2.24 -17.98
C LEU A 299 -6.20 2.05 -19.40
N HIS A 300 -7.44 1.57 -19.50
CA HIS A 300 -8.12 1.32 -20.77
C HIS A 300 -9.12 2.42 -21.19
N ASP A 301 -9.20 3.53 -20.46
CA ASP A 301 -10.17 4.62 -20.69
C ASP A 301 -11.63 4.12 -20.68
N LEU A 302 -11.93 3.20 -19.75
CA LEU A 302 -13.23 2.55 -19.54
C LEU A 302 -13.91 2.96 -18.23
N LEU A 303 -13.23 3.72 -17.37
CA LEU A 303 -13.80 4.24 -16.13
C LEU A 303 -14.62 5.52 -16.38
N ASP A 304 -15.90 5.36 -16.68
CA ASP A 304 -16.84 6.48 -16.71
C ASP A 304 -17.58 6.67 -15.37
N ASP A 305 -18.32 7.77 -15.23
CA ASP A 305 -19.08 8.09 -14.01
C ASP A 305 -20.03 6.97 -13.59
N HIS A 306 -20.63 6.24 -14.54
CA HIS A 306 -21.57 5.16 -14.25
C HIS A 306 -20.85 3.90 -13.78
N VAL A 307 -19.70 3.56 -14.36
CA VAL A 307 -18.86 2.43 -13.93
C VAL A 307 -18.27 2.71 -12.55
N SER A 308 -17.79 3.93 -12.30
CA SER A 308 -17.34 4.37 -10.98
C SER A 308 -18.46 4.26 -9.94
N THR A 309 -19.67 4.75 -10.27
CA THR A 309 -20.86 4.64 -9.41
C THR A 309 -21.23 3.17 -9.16
N ALA A 310 -21.09 2.29 -10.16
CA ALA A 310 -21.38 0.86 -10.02
C ALA A 310 -20.46 0.18 -9.00
N LEU A 311 -19.15 0.48 -9.05
CA LEU A 311 -18.16 -0.02 -8.09
C LEU A 311 -18.41 0.52 -6.68
N ALA A 312 -18.77 1.82 -6.57
CA ALA A 312 -19.12 2.43 -5.29
C ALA A 312 -20.39 1.80 -4.68
N ASN A 313 -21.43 1.57 -5.48
CA ASN A 313 -22.66 0.88 -5.03
C ASN A 313 -22.36 -0.52 -4.51
N LEU A 314 -21.50 -1.28 -5.20
CA LEU A 314 -21.06 -2.59 -4.73
C LEU A 314 -20.32 -2.46 -3.39
N ALA A 315 -19.34 -1.56 -3.29
CA ALA A 315 -18.57 -1.36 -2.06
C ALA A 315 -19.49 -1.02 -0.88
N ASP A 316 -20.43 -0.09 -1.07
CA ASP A 316 -21.45 0.29 -0.08
C ASP A 316 -22.32 -0.92 0.33
N ALA A 317 -22.70 -1.78 -0.61
CA ALA A 317 -23.55 -2.93 -0.34
C ALA A 317 -22.82 -4.05 0.40
N LEU A 318 -21.51 -4.20 0.21
CA LEU A 318 -20.69 -5.23 0.87
C LEU A 318 -20.18 -4.79 2.24
N CYS A 319 -19.99 -3.48 2.44
CA CYS A 319 -19.65 -2.87 3.72
C CYS A 319 -20.91 -2.70 4.60
N ILE A 320 -21.54 -3.80 4.99
CA ILE A 320 -22.69 -3.79 5.91
C ILE A 320 -22.19 -3.53 7.34
N ASP A 321 -22.30 -2.26 7.75
CA ASP A 321 -22.02 -1.63 9.06
C ASP A 321 -20.85 -0.63 9.04
N THR A 322 -21.04 0.45 8.28
CA THR A 322 -20.42 1.73 8.62
C THR A 322 -21.53 2.66 9.06
N ASP A 323 -22.05 2.46 10.28
CA ASP A 323 -22.75 3.51 11.00
C ASP A 323 -21.97 4.83 10.81
N HIS A 324 -22.70 5.84 10.33
CA HIS A 324 -22.27 7.12 9.77
C HIS A 324 -21.54 8.05 10.77
N ASP A 325 -20.87 7.54 11.81
CA ASP A 325 -20.16 8.32 12.83
C ASP A 325 -19.05 7.52 13.59
N ARG A 326 -18.31 6.64 12.90
CA ARG A 326 -17.03 6.09 13.44
C ARG A 326 -15.84 6.64 12.65
N VAL A 327 -15.56 7.90 12.94
CA VAL A 327 -14.31 8.65 12.70
C VAL A 327 -13.10 7.70 12.54
N HIS A 328 -12.55 7.64 11.32
CA HIS A 328 -11.33 6.90 10.92
C HIS A 328 -11.35 5.36 11.12
N HIS A 329 -11.71 4.63 10.05
CA HIS A 329 -11.42 3.22 9.73
C HIS A 329 -11.20 2.18 10.88
N PRO A 330 -11.97 1.07 10.94
CA PRO A 330 -11.93 0.07 12.02
C PRO A 330 -10.61 -0.72 12.13
N THR A 331 -9.73 -0.69 11.12
CA THR A 331 -8.42 -1.32 11.26
C THR A 331 -7.60 -0.67 12.37
N ALA A 332 -7.78 0.63 12.66
CA ALA A 332 -6.98 1.40 13.63
C ALA A 332 -7.11 0.92 15.08
N LEU A 333 -8.15 0.15 15.40
CA LEU A 333 -8.44 -0.30 16.77
C LEU A 333 -8.43 -1.83 16.93
N LEU A 334 -8.25 -2.58 15.84
CA LEU A 334 -8.23 -4.04 15.90
C LEU A 334 -6.79 -4.56 15.93
N PRO A 335 -6.46 -5.48 16.86
CA PRO A 335 -5.13 -6.06 16.93
C PRO A 335 -4.82 -6.82 15.64
N PHE A 336 -3.58 -6.71 15.14
CA PHE A 336 -3.14 -7.40 13.92
C PHE A 336 -3.45 -8.91 13.93
N THR A 337 -3.33 -9.54 15.09
CA THR A 337 -3.62 -10.97 15.28
C THR A 337 -5.06 -11.36 14.96
N SER A 338 -6.02 -10.43 15.01
CA SER A 338 -7.42 -10.71 14.69
C SER A 338 -7.76 -10.56 13.21
N TRP A 339 -6.82 -10.18 12.34
CA TRP A 339 -7.13 -9.83 10.95
C TRP A 339 -7.69 -11.00 10.13
N PHE A 340 -7.19 -12.20 10.38
CA PHE A 340 -7.66 -13.43 9.75
C PHE A 340 -8.73 -14.16 10.57
N THR A 341 -9.10 -13.62 11.73
CA THR A 341 -10.09 -14.24 12.62
C THR A 341 -11.50 -13.89 12.14
N PRO A 342 -12.38 -14.90 11.97
CA PRO A 342 -13.79 -14.69 11.69
C PRO A 342 -14.47 -13.70 12.64
N PHE A 343 -15.28 -12.78 12.11
CA PHE A 343 -16.16 -11.90 12.90
C PHE A 343 -17.25 -12.68 13.63
N THR A 344 -17.68 -13.81 13.08
CA THR A 344 -18.69 -14.71 13.67
C THR A 344 -18.22 -16.16 13.56
N GLU A 345 -18.67 -17.03 14.48
CA GLU A 345 -18.31 -18.46 14.48
C GLU A 345 -18.80 -19.21 13.24
N ASP A 346 -19.83 -18.69 12.55
CA ASP A 346 -20.39 -19.28 11.34
C ASP A 346 -19.68 -18.81 10.05
N SER A 347 -18.76 -17.83 10.13
CA SER A 347 -18.06 -17.32 8.95
C SER A 347 -16.98 -18.29 8.46
N TYR A 348 -16.82 -18.39 7.15
CA TYR A 348 -15.76 -19.22 6.55
C TYR A 348 -14.39 -18.55 6.68
N ALA A 349 -13.43 -19.22 7.31
CA ALA A 349 -12.01 -18.93 7.20
C ALA A 349 -11.28 -20.14 6.62
N HIS A 350 -10.42 -19.91 5.62
CA HIS A 350 -9.66 -20.98 5.00
C HIS A 350 -8.65 -21.56 6.01
N PRO A 351 -8.46 -22.90 6.11
CA PRO A 351 -7.56 -23.49 7.12
C PRO A 351 -6.11 -23.00 7.09
N SER A 352 -5.62 -22.57 5.93
CA SER A 352 -4.28 -21.98 5.80
C SER A 352 -4.17 -20.54 6.30
N THR A 353 -5.28 -19.89 6.67
CA THR A 353 -5.30 -18.54 7.25
C THR A 353 -5.40 -18.55 8.77
N THR A 354 -5.65 -19.70 9.40
CA THR A 354 -5.56 -19.87 10.86
C THR A 354 -4.11 -20.05 11.31
N ASP A 355 -3.77 -19.49 12.47
CA ASP A 355 -2.48 -19.79 13.10
C ASP A 355 -2.44 -21.27 13.50
N GLU A 356 -1.43 -22.00 13.04
CA GLU A 356 -1.13 -23.32 13.63
C GLU A 356 -0.87 -23.10 15.12
N PRO A 357 -1.47 -23.92 16.01
CA PRO A 357 -1.14 -23.84 17.43
C PRO A 357 0.35 -24.08 17.56
N GLU A 358 1.04 -23.09 18.14
CA GLU A 358 2.45 -23.12 18.46
C GLU A 358 2.75 -24.48 19.10
N ALA A 359 3.45 -25.34 18.34
CA ALA A 359 3.81 -26.66 18.82
C ALA A 359 4.68 -26.44 20.06
N ALA A 360 4.13 -26.78 21.24
CA ALA A 360 4.82 -26.65 22.50
C ALA A 360 6.24 -27.23 22.36
N PRO A 361 7.30 -26.48 22.75
CA PRO A 361 8.66 -26.98 22.67
C PRO A 361 8.75 -28.27 23.50
N GLN A 362 9.16 -29.36 22.85
CA GLN A 362 9.46 -30.65 23.51
C GLN A 362 10.80 -30.62 24.20
#